data_AF-R9AIA9-F1
#
_entry.id   AF-R9AIA9-F1
#
_cell.length_a   1.000
_cell.length_b   1.000
_cell.length_c   1.000
_cell.angle_alpha   90.00
_cell.angle_beta   90.00
_cell.angle_gamma   90.00
#
_symmetry.space_group_name_H-M   'P 1'
#
loop_
_entity.id
_entity.type
_entity.pdbx_description
1 polymer ?
#
loop_
_entity_poly.entity_id
_entity_poly.type
_entity_poly.pdbx_seq_one_letter_code
_entity_poly.pdbx_strand_id
1 'polypeptide(L)' 'MNAPNRSELFIVPDEEPKVSVVDDSRIPSTSTITLNRQDHTIANLISNEMTKNKDVIFSGYRVPHPLNPRSECCDDFVG' A
#
# COMPACT_ATOMS: atom_id res chain seq x y z
N MET A 1 -16.55 -11.32 -23.89
CA MET A 1 -16.02 -9.99 -23.47
C MET A 1 -15.78 -10.10 -21.98
N ASN A 2 -14.51 -10.06 -21.53
CA ASN A 2 -14.11 -10.36 -20.14
C ASN A 2 -13.49 -9.12 -19.47
N ALA A 3 -13.90 -7.93 -19.89
CA ALA A 3 -13.39 -6.69 -19.30
C ALA A 3 -14.06 -6.47 -17.93
N PRO A 4 -13.29 -6.22 -16.86
CA PRO A 4 -13.84 -5.90 -15.55
C PRO A 4 -14.58 -4.55 -15.57
N ASN A 5 -15.47 -4.33 -14.59
CA ASN A 5 -16.17 -3.05 -14.49
C ASN A 5 -15.22 -1.94 -14.02
N ARG A 6 -15.37 -0.74 -14.59
CA ARG A 6 -14.53 0.41 -14.22
C ARG A 6 -14.71 0.85 -12.77
N SER A 7 -15.90 0.62 -12.20
CA SER A 7 -16.20 0.91 -10.79
C SER A 7 -15.33 0.10 -9.83
N GLU A 8 -14.88 -1.10 -10.24
CA GLU A 8 -13.97 -1.93 -9.46
C GLU A 8 -12.61 -1.24 -9.25
N LEU A 9 -12.26 -0.19 -10.00
CA LEU A 9 -10.97 0.49 -9.80
C LEU A 9 -10.89 1.28 -8.49
N PHE A 10 -12.03 1.76 -7.99
CA PHE A 10 -12.08 2.70 -6.85
C PHE A 10 -13.11 2.34 -5.78
N ILE A 11 -14.13 1.54 -6.11
CA ILE A 11 -15.11 1.06 -5.12
C ILE A 11 -14.54 -0.16 -4.41
N VAL A 12 -14.40 -0.06 -3.10
CA VAL A 12 -14.04 -1.21 -2.25
C VAL A 12 -15.33 -1.97 -1.91
N PRO A 13 -15.38 -3.29 -2.14
CA PRO A 13 -16.51 -4.11 -1.70
C PRO A 13 -16.51 -4.23 -0.16
N ASP A 14 -17.70 -4.38 0.44
CA ASP A 14 -17.86 -4.42 1.90
C ASP A 14 -17.09 -5.56 2.60
N GLU A 15 -16.74 -6.61 1.84
CA GLU A 15 -15.98 -7.77 2.33
C GLU A 15 -14.47 -7.50 2.43
N GLU A 16 -13.95 -6.40 1.86
CA GLU A 16 -12.52 -6.09 1.80
C GLU A 16 -12.19 -4.80 2.56
N PRO A 17 -11.19 -4.79 3.46
CA PRO A 17 -10.79 -3.56 4.12
C PRO A 17 -10.08 -2.61 3.15
N LYS A 18 -10.31 -1.30 3.29
CA LYS A 18 -9.60 -0.29 2.47
C LYS A 18 -8.09 -0.28 2.71
N VAL A 19 -7.70 -0.48 3.96
CA VAL A 19 -6.32 -0.49 4.44
C VAL A 19 -6.15 -1.74 5.29
N SER A 20 -5.09 -2.49 5.06
CA SER A 20 -4.64 -3.53 5.98
C SER A 20 -3.16 -3.34 6.32
N VAL A 21 -2.80 -3.66 7.55
CA VAL A 21 -1.41 -3.56 8.05
C VAL A 21 -1.00 -4.94 8.53
N VAL A 22 0.18 -5.37 8.11
CA VAL A 22 0.78 -6.64 8.50
C VAL A 22 2.20 -6.38 8.95
N ASP A 23 2.49 -6.67 10.21
CA ASP A 23 3.84 -6.55 10.75
C ASP A 23 4.73 -7.69 10.24
N ASP A 24 5.93 -7.36 9.76
CA ASP A 24 6.90 -8.37 9.32
C ASP A 24 7.72 -8.84 10.54
N SER A 25 7.63 -10.12 10.86
CA SER A 25 8.38 -10.71 11.98
C SER A 25 9.86 -10.95 11.67
N ARG A 26 10.28 -10.78 10.41
CA ARG A 26 11.67 -11.02 9.96
C ARG A 26 12.58 -9.81 10.20
N ILE A 27 12.02 -8.61 10.17
CA ILE A 27 12.75 -7.36 10.35
C ILE A 27 12.08 -6.59 11.50
N PRO A 28 12.83 -6.16 12.53
CA PRO A 28 12.23 -5.45 13.65
C PRO A 28 11.64 -4.12 13.20
N SER A 29 10.47 -3.78 13.76
CA SER A 29 9.78 -2.50 13.51
C SER A 29 9.43 -2.23 12.05
N THR A 30 9.17 -3.31 11.29
CA THR A 30 8.74 -3.27 9.90
C THR A 30 7.27 -3.62 9.77
N SER A 31 6.52 -2.82 9.03
CA SER A 31 5.13 -3.11 8.70
C SER A 31 4.89 -2.95 7.20
N THR A 32 4.03 -3.81 6.66
CA THR A 32 3.54 -3.74 5.29
C THR A 32 2.09 -3.28 5.31
N ILE A 33 1.85 -2.10 4.72
CA ILE A 33 0.54 -1.49 4.57
C ILE A 33 0.02 -1.77 3.17
N THR A 34 -1.12 -2.44 3.06
CA THR A 34 -1.83 -2.66 1.79
C THR A 34 -2.96 -1.65 1.65
N LEU A 35 -3.00 -0.95 0.51
CA LEU A 35 -4.06 -0.03 0.13
C LEU A 35 -4.87 -0.63 -1.02
N ASN A 36 -6.12 -1.00 -0.73
CA ASN A 36 -7.02 -1.62 -1.70
C ASN A 36 -7.79 -0.55 -2.50
N ARG A 37 -7.93 -0.80 -3.81
CA ARG A 37 -8.57 0.11 -4.78
C ARG A 37 -7.90 1.49 -4.76
N GLN A 38 -6.57 1.48 -4.77
CA GLN A 38 -5.72 2.66 -4.81
C GLN A 38 -4.56 2.43 -5.78
N ASP A 39 -4.04 3.52 -6.33
CA ASP A 39 -2.99 3.51 -7.35
C ASP A 39 -1.73 4.26 -6.88
N HIS A 40 -0.81 4.46 -7.84
CA HIS A 40 0.44 5.17 -7.64
C HIS A 40 0.26 6.58 -7.06
N THR A 41 -0.90 7.22 -7.24
CA THR A 41 -1.14 8.60 -6.79
C THR A 41 -0.96 8.71 -5.28
N ILE A 42 -1.67 7.85 -4.53
CA ILE A 42 -1.60 7.86 -3.06
C ILE A 42 -0.35 7.15 -2.58
N ALA A 43 0.03 6.02 -3.20
CA ALA A 43 1.16 5.24 -2.75
C ALA A 43 2.49 6.02 -2.85
N ASN A 44 2.69 6.77 -3.95
CA ASN A 44 3.85 7.62 -4.12
C ASN A 44 3.84 8.82 -3.15
N LEU A 45 2.66 9.41 -2.90
CA LEU A 45 2.53 10.52 -1.96
C LEU A 45 2.94 10.07 -0.54
N ILE A 46 2.41 8.93 -0.07
CA ILE A 46 2.73 8.39 1.26
C ILE A 46 4.21 8.06 1.35
N SER A 47 4.76 7.34 0.37
CA SER A 47 6.18 6.97 0.40
C SER A 47 7.08 8.21 0.46
N ASN A 48 6.78 9.24 -0.32
CA ASN A 48 7.55 10.50 -0.29
C ASN A 48 7.44 11.25 1.04
N GLU A 49 6.27 11.25 1.70
CA GLU A 49 6.13 11.87 3.02
C GLU A 49 6.83 11.06 4.11
N MET A 50 6.73 9.74 4.06
CA MET A 50 7.38 8.85 5.04
C MET A 50 8.91 8.96 4.98
N THR A 51 9.50 9.04 3.79
CA THR A 51 10.96 9.25 3.63
C THR A 51 11.45 10.59 4.22
N LYS A 52 10.58 11.59 4.40
CA LYS A 52 10.96 12.86 5.06
C LYS A 52 11.03 12.73 6.58
N ASN A 53 10.38 11.72 7.16
CA ASN A 53 10.41 11.49 8.59
C ASN A 53 11.76 10.87 9.00
N LYS A 54 12.42 11.45 9.99
CA LYS A 54 13.73 10.98 10.48
C LYS A 54 13.65 9.65 11.24
N ASP A 55 12.47 9.32 11.73
CA ASP A 55 12.22 8.08 12.47
C ASP A 55 11.96 6.89 11.54
N VAL A 56 11.84 7.14 10.23
CA VAL A 56 11.65 6.11 9.19
C VAL A 56 13.01 5.77 8.57
N ILE A 57 13.41 4.51 8.70
CA ILE A 57 14.66 3.99 8.14
C ILE A 57 14.48 3.69 6.65
N PHE A 58 13.32 3.14 6.30
CA PHE A 58 12.99 2.73 4.94
C PHE A 58 11.51 3.01 4.66
N SER A 59 11.24 3.51 3.46
CA SER A 59 9.89 3.57 2.91
C SER A 59 9.95 3.29 1.42
N GLY A 60 9.01 2.47 0.95
CA GLY A 60 8.86 2.19 -0.46
C GLY A 60 7.48 1.62 -0.75
N TYR A 61 7.06 1.66 -2.01
CA TYR A 61 5.81 1.04 -2.42
C TYR A 61 5.96 0.25 -3.73
N ARG A 62 5.06 -0.69 -3.95
CA ARG A 62 4.96 -1.45 -5.20
C ARG A 62 3.50 -1.69 -5.59
N VAL A 63 3.28 -1.88 -6.88
CA VAL A 63 2.02 -2.39 -7.44
C VAL A 63 2.32 -3.78 -8.00
N PRO A 64 1.84 -4.87 -7.38
CA PRO A 64 2.25 -6.23 -7.74
C PRO A 64 1.76 -6.63 -9.14
N HIS A 65 0.64 -6.07 -9.60
CA HIS A 65 0.13 -6.32 -10.94
C HIS A 65 -0.66 -5.10 -11.46
N PRO A 66 -0.38 -4.59 -12.68
CA PRO A 66 -0.97 -3.35 -13.19
C PRO A 66 -2.49 -3.43 -13.41
N LEU A 67 -3.05 -4.63 -13.61
CA LEU A 67 -4.50 -4.83 -13.75
C LEU A 67 -5.26 -4.86 -12.40
N ASN A 68 -4.54 -4.89 -11.28
CA ASN A 68 -5.13 -4.91 -9.96
C ASN A 68 -4.84 -3.57 -9.25
N PRO A 69 -5.88 -2.80 -8.88
CA PRO A 69 -5.72 -1.51 -8.22
C PRO A 69 -5.38 -1.72 -6.73
N ARG A 70 -4.22 -2.30 -6.45
CA ARG A 70 -3.71 -2.58 -5.10
C ARG A 70 -2.28 -2.07 -5.02
N SER A 71 -2.03 -1.20 -4.05
CA SER A 71 -0.71 -0.67 -3.79
C SER A 71 -0.23 -1.15 -2.42
N GLU A 72 0.98 -1.69 -2.35
CA GLU A 72 1.60 -2.16 -1.12
C GLU A 72 2.71 -1.20 -0.74
N CYS A 73 2.62 -0.58 0.43
CA CYS A 73 3.66 0.27 1.02
C CYS A 73 4.35 -0.51 2.12
N CYS A 74 5.68 -0.50 2.14
CA CYS A 74 6.51 -1.05 3.20
C CYS A 74 7.17 0.11 3.93
N ASP A 75 7.16 0.06 5.26
CA ASP A 75 7.87 1.01 6.11
C ASP A 75 8.64 0.29 7.22
N ASP A 76 9.82 0.83 7.54
CA ASP A 76 10.66 0.41 8.67
C ASP A 76 10.84 1.60 9.60
N PHE A 77 10.45 1.46 10.86
CA PHE A 77 10.59 2.49 11.90
C PHE A 77 11.77 2.22 12.83
N VAL A 78 12.44 3.28 13.30
CA VAL A 78 13.33 3.21 14.46
C VAL A 78 12.45 3.15 15.72
N GLY A 79 12.45 2.01 16.41
CA GLY A 79 11.78 1.85 17.70
C GLY A 79 12.52 2.51 18.86
#